data_AF-A0A859QQG5-F1
#
_entry.id   AF-A0A859QQG5-F1
#
_cell.length_a   1.000
_cell.length_b   1.000
_cell.length_c   1.000
_cell.angle_alpha   90.00
_cell.angle_beta   90.00
_cell.angle_gamma   90.00
#
_symmetry.space_group_name_H-M   'P 1'
#
loop_
_entity.id
_entity.type
_entity.pdbx_description
1 polymer ?
#
loop_
_entity_poly.entity_id
_entity_poly.type
_entity_poly.pdbx_seq_one_letter_code
_entity_poly.pdbx_strand_id
1 'polypeptide(L)'
;MSKLSKKTVRPGNVADADNHAVRVAVQRAMEYYDCDPATAAAKRGVEAWVLRREGEFTFWLHIFLSLKSNPNCFGEICQPG
;
A
#
# COMPACT_ATOMS: atom_id res chain seq x y z
N MET A 1 -10.40 1.09 45.69
CA MET A 1 -10.99 2.09 44.77
C MET A 1 -9.87 2.92 44.15
N SER A 2 -9.67 2.82 42.83
CA SER A 2 -9.41 3.94 41.89
C SER A 2 -8.71 3.48 40.61
N LYS A 3 -9.58 3.15 39.63
CA LYS A 3 -9.52 3.43 38.19
C LYS A 3 -8.15 3.31 37.49
N LEU A 4 -7.92 2.13 36.92
CA LEU A 4 -7.02 1.92 35.79
C LEU A 4 -7.62 2.58 34.54
N SER A 5 -7.18 3.80 34.22
CA SER A 5 -7.56 4.46 32.98
C SER A 5 -6.90 3.73 31.81
N LYS A 6 -7.68 2.89 31.10
CA LYS A 6 -7.35 2.37 29.77
C LYS A 6 -7.15 3.56 28.84
N LYS A 7 -5.90 3.97 28.65
CA LYS A 7 -5.52 4.92 27.62
C LYS A 7 -5.64 4.18 26.28
N THR A 8 -6.82 4.28 25.66
CA THR A 8 -7.05 3.88 24.27
C THR A 8 -6.05 4.65 23.41
N VAL A 9 -4.99 3.97 22.97
CA VAL A 9 -4.08 4.49 21.96
C VAL A 9 -4.88 4.54 20.67
N ARG A 10 -5.30 5.75 20.29
CA ARG A 10 -6.01 6.02 19.04
C ARG A 10 -5.03 5.76 17.87
N PRO A 11 -5.31 4.84 16.94
CA PRO A 11 -4.44 4.57 15.80
C PRO A 11 -4.73 5.63 14.72
N GLY A 12 -4.28 6.87 14.95
CA GLY A 12 -4.62 8.00 14.08
C GLY A 12 -3.58 8.32 13.00
N ASN A 13 -2.29 8.11 13.28
CA ASN A 13 -1.21 8.66 12.45
C ASN A 13 -0.30 7.63 11.78
N VAL A 14 -0.29 6.37 12.25
CA VAL A 14 0.61 5.34 11.69
C VAL A 14 0.06 4.81 10.35
N ALA A 15 -1.25 4.62 10.26
CA ALA A 15 -1.92 4.17 9.04
C ALA A 15 -1.76 5.15 7.88
N ASP A 16 -1.64 6.46 8.16
CA ASP A 16 -1.51 7.49 7.12
C ASP A 16 -0.09 7.53 6.52
N ALA A 17 0.94 7.37 7.35
CA ALA A 17 2.32 7.25 6.89
C ALA A 17 2.56 5.96 6.08
N ASP A 18 1.96 4.84 6.52
CA ASP A 18 2.01 3.56 5.80
C ASP A 18 1.31 3.68 4.42
N ASN A 19 0.18 4.39 4.36
CA ASN A 19 -0.50 4.68 3.10
C ASN A 19 0.34 5.56 2.17
N HIS A 20 1.00 6.61 2.68
CA HIS A 20 1.90 7.44 1.86
C HIS A 20 3.06 6.61 1.27
N ALA A 21 3.71 5.77 2.07
CA ALA A 21 4.81 4.94 1.59
C ALA A 21 4.36 3.96 0.49
N VAL A 22 3.22 3.30 0.68
CA VAL A 22 2.60 2.42 -0.32
C VAL A 22 2.32 3.18 -1.62
N ARG A 23 1.77 4.39 -1.51
CA ARG A 23 1.50 5.23 -2.69
C ARG A 23 2.74 5.56 -3.48
N VAL A 24 3.80 6.01 -2.80
CA VAL A 24 5.07 6.36 -3.47
C VAL A 24 5.67 5.13 -4.13
N ALA A 25 5.60 3.97 -3.47
CA ALA A 25 6.09 2.72 -4.04
C ALA A 25 5.34 2.35 -5.33
N VAL A 26 4.00 2.42 -5.31
CA VAL A 26 3.17 2.12 -6.49
C VAL A 26 3.36 3.16 -7.60
N GLN A 27 3.43 4.46 -7.29
CA GLN A 27 3.71 5.51 -8.27
C GLN A 27 5.05 5.26 -8.99
N ARG A 28 6.11 4.95 -8.25
CA ARG A 28 7.42 4.60 -8.83
C ARG A 28 7.37 3.33 -9.68
N ALA A 29 6.55 2.36 -9.30
CA ALA A 29 6.37 1.15 -10.10
C ALA A 29 5.62 1.47 -11.41
N MET A 30 4.59 2.32 -11.37
CA MET A 30 3.90 2.78 -12.57
C MET A 30 4.84 3.51 -13.52
N GLU A 31 5.66 4.43 -13.01
CA GLU A 31 6.67 5.14 -13.80
C GLU A 31 7.71 4.19 -14.41
N TYR A 32 8.10 3.15 -13.68
CA TYR A 32 9.09 2.17 -14.15
C TYR A 32 8.55 1.24 -15.25
N TYR A 33 7.28 0.81 -15.16
CA TYR A 33 6.69 -0.13 -16.11
C TYR A 33 5.80 0.53 -17.17
N ASP A 34 5.54 1.84 -17.06
CA ASP A 34 4.62 2.60 -17.89
C ASP A 34 3.23 1.94 -18.00
N CYS A 35 2.60 1.68 -16.85
CA CYS A 35 1.30 1.00 -16.77
C CYS A 35 0.47 1.45 -15.58
N ASP A 36 -0.78 0.97 -15.52
CA ASP A 36 -1.71 1.28 -14.43
C ASP A 36 -1.24 0.71 -13.07
N PRO A 37 -1.74 1.25 -11.94
CA PRO A 37 -1.29 0.86 -10.60
C PRO A 37 -1.40 -0.64 -10.32
N ALA A 38 -2.47 -1.30 -10.81
CA ALA A 38 -2.71 -2.71 -10.53
C ALA A 38 -1.74 -3.58 -11.34
N THR A 39 -1.54 -3.26 -12.62
CA THR A 39 -0.55 -3.93 -13.46
C THR A 39 0.87 -3.74 -12.93
N ALA A 40 1.22 -2.53 -12.47
CA ALA A 40 2.51 -2.24 -11.86
C ALA A 40 2.76 -3.07 -10.58
N ALA A 41 1.76 -3.14 -9.69
CA ALA A 41 1.83 -3.96 -8.48
C ALA A 41 1.96 -5.46 -8.81
N ALA A 42 1.21 -5.97 -9.80
CA ALA A 42 1.31 -7.35 -10.24
C ALA A 42 2.70 -7.69 -10.78
N LYS A 43 3.28 -6.83 -11.63
CA LYS A 43 4.64 -7.01 -12.19
C LYS A 43 5.69 -7.06 -11.07
N ARG A 44 5.61 -6.15 -10.08
CA ARG A 44 6.48 -6.19 -8.91
C ARG A 44 6.32 -7.46 -8.08
N GLY A 45 5.09 -7.92 -7.89
CA GLY A 45 4.82 -9.20 -7.21
C GLY A 45 5.50 -10.38 -7.92
N VAL A 46 5.38 -10.46 -9.25
CA VAL A 46 6.03 -11.52 -10.04
C VAL A 46 7.56 -11.45 -9.93
N GLU A 47 8.17 -10.26 -10.02
CA GLU A 47 9.62 -10.10 -9.82
C GLU A 47 10.06 -10.56 -8.42
N ALA A 48 9.34 -10.17 -7.38
CA ALA A 48 9.63 -10.57 -6.02
C ALA A 48 9.53 -12.09 -5.83
N TRP A 49 8.54 -12.73 -6.45
CA TRP A 49 8.40 -14.19 -6.46
C TRP A 49 9.58 -14.87 -7.15
N VAL A 50 9.96 -14.42 -8.35
CA VAL A 50 11.10 -14.95 -9.11
C VAL A 50 12.41 -14.81 -8.33
N LEU A 51 12.57 -13.70 -7.61
CA LEU A 51 13.74 -13.43 -6.76
C LEU A 51 13.66 -14.08 -5.37
N ARG A 52 12.62 -14.89 -5.09
CA ARG A 52 12.38 -15.58 -3.81
C ARG A 52 12.31 -14.61 -2.61
N ARG A 53 11.78 -13.41 -2.83
CA ARG A 53 11.57 -12.37 -1.81
C ARG A 53 10.13 -12.42 -1.30
N GLU A 54 9.84 -13.38 -0.43
CA GLU A 54 8.46 -13.68 0.02
C GLU A 54 7.75 -12.48 0.67
N GLY A 55 8.48 -11.67 1.45
CA GLY A 55 7.93 -10.46 2.07
C GLY A 55 7.50 -9.41 1.05
N GLU A 56 8.33 -9.15 0.04
CA GLU A 56 8.01 -8.23 -1.06
C GLU A 56 6.85 -8.78 -1.91
N PHE A 57 6.83 -10.08 -2.19
CA PHE A 57 5.73 -10.72 -2.90
C PHE A 57 4.40 -10.52 -2.18
N THR A 58 4.37 -10.81 -0.87
CA THR A 58 3.16 -10.68 -0.05
C THR A 58 2.69 -9.23 0.04
N PHE A 59 3.63 -8.28 0.13
CA PHE A 59 3.33 -6.85 0.11
C PHE A 59 2.66 -6.43 -1.22
N TRP A 60 3.26 -6.76 -2.36
CA TRP A 60 2.74 -6.39 -3.67
C TRP A 60 1.43 -7.11 -4.00
N LEU A 61 1.25 -8.35 -3.53
CA LEU A 61 -0.01 -9.08 -3.65
C LEU A 61 -1.16 -8.37 -2.90
N HIS A 62 -0.93 -7.92 -1.67
CA HIS A 62 -1.95 -7.16 -0.91
C HIS A 62 -2.32 -5.85 -1.60
N ILE A 63 -1.35 -5.14 -2.16
CA ILE A 63 -1.59 -3.91 -2.92
C ILE A 63 -2.44 -4.21 -4.15
N PHE A 64 -2.05 -5.22 -4.94
CA PHE A 64 -2.79 -5.63 -6.13
C PHE A 64 -4.25 -5.97 -5.82
N LEU A 65 -4.49 -6.75 -4.77
CA LEU A 65 -5.85 -7.12 -4.36
C LEU A 65 -6.67 -5.91 -3.88
N SER A 66 -6.03 -4.98 -3.16
CA SER A 66 -6.65 -3.72 -2.73
C SER A 66 -7.06 -2.86 -3.93
N LEU A 67 -6.17 -2.71 -4.91
CA LEU A 67 -6.42 -1.93 -6.13
C LEU A 67 -7.51 -2.56 -7.00
N LYS A 68 -7.55 -3.89 -7.09
CA LYS A 68 -8.60 -4.60 -7.83
C LYS A 68 -9.97 -4.46 -7.18
N SER A 69 -10.01 -4.39 -5.85
CA SER A 69 -11.26 -4.25 -5.09
C SER A 69 -11.76 -2.80 -5.08
N ASN A 70 -10.86 -1.83 -5.17
CA ASN A 70 -11.20 -0.41 -5.23
C ASN A 70 -10.28 0.35 -6.22
N PRO A 71 -10.61 0.33 -7.52
CA PRO A 71 -9.77 0.94 -8.56
C PRO A 71 -9.67 2.47 -8.46
N ASN A 72 -10.63 3.12 -7.79
CA ASN A 72 -10.62 4.57 -7.55
C ASN A 72 -9.75 4.98 -6.35
N CYS A 73 -9.32 4.02 -5.53
CA CYS A 73 -8.53 4.27 -4.32
C CYS A 73 -7.23 5.03 -4.64
N PHE A 74 -6.67 4.88 -5.85
CA PHE A 74 -5.46 5.59 -6.27
C PHE A 74 -5.70 7.00 -6.82
N GLY A 75 -6.93 7.32 -7.26
CA GLY A 75 -7.28 8.61 -7.85
C GLY A 75 -7.50 9.73 -6.82
N GLU A 76 -8.09 9.41 -5.66
CA GLU A 76 -8.30 10.39 -4.57
C GLU A 76 -7.00 10.87 -3.93
N ILE A 77 -5.93 10.09 -4.09
CA ILE A 77 -4.65 10.37 -3.47
C ILE A 77 -3.76 11.30 -4.30
N CYS A 78 -4.10 11.55 -5.57
CA CYS A 78 -3.41 12.56 -6.39
C CYS A 78 -3.96 13.98 -6.21
N GLN A 79 -4.94 14.22 -5.34
CA GLN A 79 -5.39 15.59 -5.09
C GLN A 79 -4.47 16.27 -4.06
N PRO A 80 -3.82 17.39 -4.42
CA PRO A 80 -3.25 18.29 -3.43
C PRO A 80 -4.41 18.97 -2.71
N GLY A 81 -4.59 18.66 -1.42
CA GLY A 81 -5.31 19.52 -0.49
C GLY A 81 -4.39 20.65 -0.02
#